data_AF-A0A917SP36-F1
#
_entry.id   AF-A0A917SP36-F1
#
_cell.length_a   1.000
_cell.length_b   1.000
_cell.length_c   1.000
_cell.angle_alpha   90.00
_cell.angle_beta   90.00
_cell.angle_gamma   90.00
#
_symmetry.space_group_name_H-M   'P 1'
#
loop_
_entity.id
_entity.type
_entity.pdbx_description
1 polymer ?
#
loop_
_entity_poly.entity_id
_entity_poly.type
_entity_poly.pdbx_seq_one_letter_code
_entity_poly.pdbx_strand_id
1 'polypeptide(L)'
;MSDFFKLAHLYRGSWFARATSTTSIARLGTDPVPILPDREAGAFDWQAESGPTYEARAEEGGADWWMGEDHEGWRSALAPGRIVWVRQVMPDGRDDPRATESKGLWRIGTSEIGPGRMHLQLIERIGDVT
;
A
#
# COMPACT_ATOMS: atom_id res chain seq x y z
N MET A 1 -4.17 -9.49 18.73
CA MET A 1 -2.74 -9.86 18.61
C MET A 1 -2.45 -9.66 17.14
N SER A 2 -1.69 -8.62 16.77
CA SER A 2 -1.71 -8.16 15.38
C SER A 2 -1.09 -9.18 14.42
N ASP A 3 -1.82 -9.53 13.36
CA ASP A 3 -1.57 -10.69 12.49
C ASP A 3 -0.37 -10.52 11.52
N PHE A 4 0.29 -9.36 11.52
CA PHE A 4 1.26 -8.95 10.50
C PHE A 4 2.43 -8.16 11.05
N PHE A 5 3.58 -8.73 11.46
CA PHE A 5 4.74 -7.89 11.78
C PHE A 5 6.12 -8.51 11.49
N LYS A 6 6.75 -8.01 10.42
CA LYS A 6 8.07 -7.35 10.45
C LYS A 6 8.00 -6.21 9.46
N LEU A 7 7.93 -4.97 9.96
CA LEU A 7 8.03 -3.80 9.11
C LEU A 7 9.50 -3.56 8.81
N ALA A 8 9.89 -3.86 7.59
CA ALA A 8 11.08 -3.22 7.04
C ALA A 8 10.62 -1.83 6.58
N HIS A 9 10.96 -0.79 7.34
CA HIS A 9 11.10 0.53 6.73
C HIS A 9 12.18 0.37 5.67
N LEU A 10 11.80 0.49 4.40
CA LEU A 10 12.77 0.72 3.35
C LEU A 10 13.11 2.21 3.45
N TYR A 11 12.29 3.12 2.91
CA TYR A 11 12.40 4.59 3.11
C TYR A 11 11.03 5.26 2.88
N ARG A 12 10.90 6.57 3.20
CA ARG A 12 9.72 7.47 3.06
C ARG A 12 8.51 6.84 2.35
N GLY A 13 7.52 6.32 3.09
CA GLY A 13 6.24 5.86 2.53
C GLY A 13 6.21 4.45 1.88
N SER A 14 7.36 3.80 1.63
CA SER A 14 7.40 2.40 1.21
C SER A 14 7.53 1.47 2.40
N TRP A 15 6.51 0.63 2.60
CA TRP A 15 6.51 -0.38 3.66
C TRP A 15 6.04 -1.73 3.15
N PHE A 16 6.52 -2.77 3.85
CA PHE A 16 6.09 -4.14 3.67
C PHE A 16 5.62 -4.71 5.00
N ALA A 17 4.53 -5.46 4.95
CA ALA A 17 4.07 -6.30 6.05
C ALA A 17 4.22 -7.78 5.68
N ARG A 18 4.41 -8.64 6.68
CA ARG A 18 4.40 -10.08 6.50
C ARG A 18 3.44 -10.70 7.49
N ALA A 19 2.55 -11.58 6.99
CA ALA A 19 1.65 -12.35 7.82
C ALA A 19 2.44 -13.29 8.74
N THR A 20 2.05 -13.35 10.02
CA THR A 20 2.69 -14.21 11.03
C THR A 20 1.73 -15.25 11.61
N SER A 21 0.41 -15.05 11.52
CA SER A 21 -0.59 -16.03 11.94
C SER A 21 -0.94 -17.02 10.82
N THR A 22 -1.24 -18.27 11.20
CA THR A 22 -1.61 -19.33 10.25
C THR A 22 -2.80 -18.94 9.37
N THR A 23 -3.79 -18.23 9.94
CA THR A 23 -4.98 -17.77 9.22
C THR A 23 -4.62 -16.76 8.13
N SER A 24 -3.77 -15.78 8.44
CA SER A 24 -3.34 -14.76 7.48
C SER A 24 -2.39 -15.35 6.43
N ILE A 25 -1.50 -16.26 6.82
CA ILE A 25 -0.63 -17.00 5.90
C ILE A 25 -1.45 -17.85 4.93
N ALA A 26 -2.53 -18.50 5.39
CA ALA A 26 -3.40 -19.28 4.51
C ALA A 26 -4.13 -18.41 3.46
N ARG A 27 -4.38 -17.14 3.76
CA ARG A 27 -5.07 -16.19 2.85
C ARG A 27 -4.13 -15.46 1.90
N LEU A 28 -2.94 -15.08 2.37
CA LEU A 28 -2.03 -14.17 1.67
C LEU A 28 -0.72 -14.84 1.24
N GLY A 29 -0.46 -16.05 1.72
CA GLY A 29 0.82 -16.70 1.62
C GLY A 29 1.84 -16.16 2.62
N THR A 30 3.09 -16.55 2.41
CA THR A 30 4.21 -16.16 3.28
C THR A 30 4.98 -14.95 2.78
N ASP A 31 4.63 -14.43 1.60
CA ASP A 31 5.33 -13.34 0.95
C ASP A 31 5.01 -11.98 1.63
N PRO A 32 5.97 -11.04 1.62
CA PRO A 32 5.69 -9.67 2.04
C PRO A 32 4.61 -9.01 1.15
N VAL A 33 3.70 -8.30 1.79
CA VAL A 33 2.62 -7.52 1.18
C VAL A 33 3.00 -6.04 1.24
N PRO A 34 3.02 -5.30 0.11
CA PRO A 34 3.26 -3.88 0.12
C PRO A 34 2.14 -3.15 0.87
N ILE A 35 2.49 -2.07 1.55
CA ILE A 35 1.52 -1.19 2.22
C ILE A 35 1.39 0.11 1.41
N LEU A 36 0.15 0.55 1.22
CA LEU A 36 -0.18 1.88 0.71
C LEU A 36 -0.70 2.77 1.86
N PRO A 37 -0.05 3.89 2.15
CA PRO A 37 -0.60 4.90 3.06
C PRO A 37 -1.77 5.64 2.41
N ASP A 38 -2.92 5.62 3.07
CA ASP A 38 -4.00 6.58 2.87
C ASP A 38 -3.85 7.72 3.89
N ARG A 39 -3.30 8.86 3.45
CA ARG A 39 -3.02 10.02 4.30
C ARG A 39 -4.19 11.00 4.40
N GLU A 40 -5.40 10.64 3.99
CA GLU A 40 -6.57 11.53 3.84
C GLU A 40 -6.35 12.76 2.93
N ALA A 41 -5.14 12.94 2.39
CA ALA A 41 -4.75 14.02 1.49
C ALA A 41 -5.28 13.84 0.05
N GLY A 42 -6.28 12.98 -0.15
CA GLY A 42 -6.94 12.76 -1.44
C GLY A 42 -6.18 11.86 -2.42
N ALA A 43 -5.15 11.13 -1.97
CA ALA A 43 -4.46 10.15 -2.82
C ALA A 43 -5.33 8.93 -3.14
N PHE A 44 -6.35 8.64 -2.32
CA PHE A 44 -7.33 7.59 -2.58
C PHE A 44 -8.67 8.19 -2.98
N ASP A 45 -9.23 7.73 -4.09
CA ASP A 45 -10.65 7.85 -4.40
C ASP A 45 -11.33 6.52 -4.13
N TRP A 46 -12.04 6.46 -3.00
CA TRP A 46 -12.79 5.28 -2.56
C TRP A 46 -14.15 5.12 -3.24
N GLN A 47 -14.62 6.14 -3.97
CA GLN A 47 -15.94 6.18 -4.59
C GLN A 47 -15.89 5.99 -6.11
N ALA A 48 -14.70 5.84 -6.69
CA ALA A 48 -14.52 5.54 -8.10
C ALA A 48 -15.37 4.32 -8.53
N GLU A 49 -16.12 4.47 -9.63
CA GLU A 49 -17.08 3.48 -10.13
C GLU A 49 -16.43 2.11 -10.41
N SER A 50 -15.15 2.14 -10.80
CA SER A 50 -14.36 0.96 -11.14
C SER A 50 -13.68 0.28 -9.95
N GLY A 51 -14.00 0.71 -8.72
CA GLY A 51 -13.33 0.32 -7.48
C GLY A 51 -12.34 1.37 -6.99
N PRO A 52 -11.84 1.29 -5.74
CA PRO A 52 -10.97 2.31 -5.18
C PRO A 52 -9.71 2.53 -6.02
N THR A 53 -9.34 3.79 -6.25
CA THR A 53 -8.12 4.15 -6.98
C THR A 53 -7.14 4.86 -6.07
N TYR A 54 -5.86 4.58 -6.27
CA TYR A 54 -4.75 5.30 -5.65
C TYR A 54 -4.05 6.12 -6.72
N GLU A 55 -3.86 7.41 -6.47
CA GLU A 55 -3.10 8.30 -7.32
C GLU A 55 -2.11 9.13 -6.49
N ALA A 56 -0.85 9.09 -6.92
CA ALA A 56 0.18 10.01 -6.47
C ALA A 56 0.82 10.71 -7.68
N ARG A 57 1.10 12.00 -7.53
CA ARG A 57 1.73 12.84 -8.57
C ARG A 57 2.99 13.46 -8.02
N ALA A 58 4.04 13.46 -8.84
CA ALA A 58 5.29 14.11 -8.49
C ALA A 58 5.07 15.61 -8.28
N GLU A 59 5.78 16.20 -7.31
CA GLU A 59 5.90 17.65 -7.21
C GLU A 59 6.56 18.21 -8.49
N GLU A 60 6.22 19.44 -8.88
CA GLU A 60 6.68 20.05 -10.14
C GLU A 60 8.21 19.95 -10.32
N GLY A 61 8.64 19.38 -11.45
CA GLY A 61 10.05 19.39 -11.87
C GLY A 61 10.91 18.19 -11.45
N GLY A 62 10.34 17.11 -10.88
CA GLY A 62 11.12 15.96 -10.41
C GLY A 62 10.53 14.57 -10.71
N ALA A 63 11.35 13.55 -10.47
CA ALA A 63 10.88 12.18 -10.25
C ALA A 63 10.57 12.03 -8.77
N ASP A 64 9.38 11.55 -8.41
CA ASP A 64 9.00 11.50 -7.00
C ASP A 64 9.79 10.44 -6.22
N TRP A 65 9.72 10.50 -4.89
CA TRP A 65 10.42 9.62 -3.95
C TRP A 65 10.26 8.14 -4.31
N TRP A 66 9.09 7.74 -4.82
CA TRP A 66 8.82 6.35 -5.17
C TRP A 66 9.66 5.82 -6.32
N MET A 67 10.36 6.68 -7.08
CA MET A 67 11.26 6.27 -8.17
C MET A 67 12.69 5.97 -7.70
N GLY A 68 13.06 6.31 -6.46
CA GLY A 68 14.38 6.02 -5.92
C GLY A 68 14.71 4.52 -5.95
N GLU A 69 15.98 4.15 -6.10
CA GLU A 69 16.42 2.74 -6.19
C GLU A 69 15.96 1.91 -4.98
N ASP A 70 15.98 2.51 -3.79
CA ASP A 70 15.55 1.87 -2.54
C ASP A 70 14.06 1.47 -2.51
N HIS A 71 13.26 1.98 -3.46
CA HIS A 71 11.83 1.70 -3.58
C HIS A 71 11.52 0.66 -4.67
N GLU A 72 12.51 0.13 -5.38
CA GLU A 72 12.29 -0.81 -6.50
C GLU A 72 11.54 -2.07 -6.10
N GLY A 73 11.89 -2.66 -4.96
CA GLY A 73 11.19 -3.84 -4.43
C GLY A 73 9.72 -3.54 -4.13
N TRP A 74 9.44 -2.38 -3.53
CA TRP A 74 8.08 -1.94 -3.24
C TRP A 74 7.30 -1.64 -4.52
N ARG A 75 7.87 -0.90 -5.47
CA ARG A 75 7.26 -0.66 -6.80
C ARG A 75 6.92 -1.96 -7.51
N SER A 76 7.86 -2.91 -7.54
CA SER A 76 7.68 -4.20 -8.20
C SER A 76 6.58 -5.04 -7.56
N ALA A 77 6.35 -4.89 -6.26
CA ALA A 77 5.29 -5.58 -5.54
C ALA A 77 3.88 -5.02 -5.84
N LEU A 78 3.78 -3.81 -6.41
CA LEU A 78 2.53 -3.17 -6.82
C LEU A 78 2.08 -3.57 -8.24
N ALA A 79 2.39 -4.80 -8.66
CA ALA A 79 1.99 -5.31 -9.97
C ALA A 79 0.51 -5.77 -10.00
N PRO A 80 -0.15 -5.78 -11.17
CA PRO A 80 -1.49 -6.33 -11.33
C PRO A 80 -1.63 -7.76 -10.77
N GLY A 81 -2.75 -8.04 -10.13
CA GLY A 81 -3.07 -9.32 -9.47
C GLY A 81 -2.46 -9.51 -8.08
N ARG A 82 -1.50 -8.68 -7.67
CA ARG A 82 -0.91 -8.74 -6.32
C ARG A 82 -1.85 -8.14 -5.28
N ILE A 83 -1.63 -8.52 -4.03
CA ILE A 83 -2.37 -7.99 -2.88
C ILE A 83 -1.57 -6.85 -2.28
N VAL A 84 -2.26 -5.79 -1.88
CA VAL A 84 -1.72 -4.63 -1.16
C VAL A 84 -2.53 -4.41 0.11
N TRP A 85 -1.87 -3.92 1.15
CA TRP A 85 -2.54 -3.49 2.38
C TRP A 85 -2.71 -1.98 2.37
N VAL A 86 -3.95 -1.49 2.39
CA VAL A 86 -4.21 -0.05 2.52
C VAL A 86 -4.39 0.31 3.99
N ARG A 87 -3.65 1.33 4.44
CA ARG A 87 -3.65 1.78 5.83
C ARG A 87 -3.89 3.27 5.95
N GLN A 88 -4.79 3.65 6.85
CA GLN A 88 -4.98 5.05 7.20
C GLN A 88 -3.80 5.56 8.03
N VAL A 89 -3.23 6.68 7.62
CA VAL A 89 -2.16 7.39 8.32
C VAL A 89 -2.71 8.72 8.79
N MET A 90 -2.66 8.94 10.10
CA MET A 90 -3.21 10.15 10.72
C MET A 90 -2.32 11.37 10.45
N PRO A 91 -2.88 12.59 10.38
CA PRO A 91 -2.13 13.82 10.09
C PRO A 91 -1.09 14.23 11.15
N ASP A 92 -1.05 13.58 12.31
CA ASP A 92 -0.16 13.94 13.42
C ASP A 92 1.31 13.52 13.21
N GLY A 93 1.66 13.10 11.99
CA GLY A 93 3.03 12.80 11.58
C GLY A 93 3.59 11.53 12.22
N ARG A 94 2.79 10.83 13.03
CA ARG A 94 3.12 9.47 13.43
C ARG A 94 2.85 8.56 12.23
N ASP A 95 3.88 8.38 11.42
CA ASP A 95 4.09 7.14 10.65
C ASP A 95 4.35 5.98 11.65
N ASP A 96 3.63 5.92 12.79
CA ASP A 96 3.66 4.80 13.71
C ASP A 96 2.69 3.76 13.12
N PRO A 97 3.22 2.65 12.60
CA PRO A 97 2.41 1.61 12.03
C PRO A 97 1.59 0.86 13.09
N ARG A 98 1.64 1.21 14.38
CA ARG A 98 0.80 0.62 15.41
C ARG A 98 -0.65 1.14 15.29
N ALA A 99 -1.50 0.27 14.75
CA ALA A 99 -2.93 0.18 15.04
C ALA A 99 -3.87 1.36 14.70
N THR A 100 -3.50 2.25 13.78
CA THR A 100 -4.48 3.13 13.11
C THR A 100 -5.13 2.41 11.92
N GLU A 101 -6.42 2.68 11.70
CA GLU A 101 -7.40 1.84 11.02
C GLU A 101 -6.92 1.23 9.69
N SER A 102 -6.92 -0.10 9.63
CA SER A 102 -6.75 -0.83 8.37
C SER A 102 -7.95 -0.52 7.47
N LYS A 103 -7.71 -0.04 6.24
CA LYS A 103 -8.74 0.05 5.19
C LYS A 103 -8.90 -1.26 4.42
N GLY A 104 -8.10 -2.26 4.78
CA GLY A 104 -8.22 -3.63 4.32
C GLY A 104 -7.11 -4.05 3.36
N LEU A 105 -7.16 -5.32 3.01
CA LEU A 105 -6.33 -5.96 2.00
C LEU A 105 -7.08 -5.94 0.67
N TRP A 106 -6.41 -5.53 -0.39
CA TRP A 106 -7.01 -5.31 -1.69
C TRP A 106 -6.18 -5.96 -2.80
N ARG A 107 -6.85 -6.47 -3.83
CA ARG A 107 -6.20 -6.94 -5.06
C ARG A 107 -6.04 -5.79 -6.04
N ILE A 108 -4.83 -5.62 -6.57
CA ILE A 108 -4.52 -4.65 -7.61
C ILE A 108 -5.06 -5.16 -8.94
N GLY A 109 -5.87 -4.36 -9.62
CA GLY A 109 -6.35 -4.63 -10.97
C GLY A 109 -5.41 -4.06 -12.02
N THR A 110 -5.15 -2.76 -11.96
CA THR A 110 -4.22 -2.06 -12.87
C THR A 110 -3.15 -1.33 -12.08
N SER A 111 -1.98 -1.17 -12.69
CA SER A 111 -0.83 -0.50 -12.10
C SER A 111 -0.06 0.24 -13.18
N GLU A 112 0.02 1.55 -13.01
CA GLU A 112 0.75 2.47 -13.87
C GLU A 112 1.70 3.26 -12.99
N ILE A 113 2.99 2.90 -13.01
CA ILE A 113 4.01 3.55 -12.18
C ILE A 113 5.03 4.20 -13.09
N GLY A 114 5.09 5.52 -13.05
CA GLY A 114 6.05 6.33 -13.79
C GLY A 114 6.65 7.45 -12.94
N PRO A 115 7.60 8.20 -13.52
CA PRO A 115 8.33 9.23 -12.79
C PRO A 115 7.46 10.43 -12.35
N GLY A 116 6.42 10.75 -13.11
CA GLY A 116 5.51 11.87 -12.79
C GLY A 116 4.20 11.46 -12.11
N ARG A 117 3.82 10.18 -12.18
CA ARG A 117 2.53 9.68 -11.67
C ARG A 117 2.63 8.21 -11.31
N MET A 118 2.04 7.86 -10.17
CA MET A 118 1.67 6.50 -9.80
C MET A 118 0.15 6.42 -9.76
N HIS A 119 -0.41 5.43 -10.45
CA HIS A 119 -1.84 5.15 -10.44
C HIS A 119 -2.09 3.65 -10.28
N LEU A 120 -2.91 3.28 -9.31
CA LEU A 120 -3.31 1.90 -9.05
C LEU A 120 -4.83 1.82 -8.96
N GLN A 121 -5.43 0.79 -9.55
CA GLN A 121 -6.84 0.48 -9.36
C GLN A 121 -6.97 -0.77 -8.48
N LEU A 122 -7.82 -0.71 -7.47
CA LEU A 122 -8.12 -1.82 -6.56
C LEU A 122 -9.47 -2.43 -6.95
N ILE A 123 -9.48 -3.72 -7.27
CA ILE A 123 -10.64 -4.38 -7.90
C ILE A 123 -11.37 -5.36 -6.98
N GLU A 124 -10.76 -5.76 -5.87
CA GLU A 124 -11.36 -6.71 -4.94
C GLU A 124 -10.84 -6.50 -3.52
N ARG A 125 -11.75 -6.48 -2.55
CA ARG A 125 -11.42 -6.47 -1.12
C ARG A 125 -11.29 -7.90 -0.61
N ILE A 126 -10.10 -8.27 -0.16
CA ILE A 126 -9.77 -9.61 0.35
C ILE A 126 -10.20 -9.76 1.81
N GLY A 127 -10.14 -8.68 2.59
CA GLY A 127 -10.55 -8.68 3.99
C GLY A 127 -9.80 -7.64 4.81
N ASP A 128 -9.77 -7.90 6.12
CA ASP A 128 -9.22 -6.99 7.12
C ASP A 128 -7.97 -7.56 7.77
N VAL A 129 -7.15 -6.64 8.30
CA VAL A 129 -6.02 -6.93 9.18
C VAL A 129 -6.40 -6.54 10.60
N THR A 130 -6.39 -7.50 11.53
CA THR A 130 -6.68 -7.31 12.97
C THR A 130 -5.42 -7.28 13.84
#